data_AF-A0A972TSV0-F1
#
_entry.id   AF-A0A972TSV0-F1
#
_cell.length_a   1.000
_cell.length_b   1.000
_cell.length_c   1.000
_cell.angle_alpha   90.00
_cell.angle_beta   90.00
_cell.angle_gamma   90.00
#
_symmetry.space_group_name_H-M   'P 1'
#
loop_
_entity.id
_entity.type
_entity.pdbx_description
1 polymer ?
#
loop_
_entity_poly.entity_id
_entity_poly.type
_entity_poly.pdbx_seq_one_letter_code
_entity_poly.pdbx_strand_id
1 'polypeptide(L)'
;MPVKKFDVGNSIEREHDEPKLRGKQPGRPGEEKIERIKASNNQSFELRLKKKPKVTLEKSVAENIQPFVENIEIGMTTDKVIEVMGKPREIFEWYSGNLKLNYSDLWVVIENGAVTCLVLSKDFEKYWGKSDYQARNPGAIIK
;
A
#
# COMPACT_ATOMS: atom_id res chain seq x y z
N MET A 1 51.60 -35.42 6.70
CA MET A 1 50.67 -34.54 5.98
C MET A 1 50.84 -33.12 6.53
N PRO A 2 51.23 -32.12 5.72
CA PRO A 2 51.57 -30.78 6.22
C PRO A 2 50.33 -29.89 6.35
N VAL A 3 50.23 -29.19 7.47
CA VAL A 3 49.16 -28.24 7.81
C VAL A 3 49.47 -26.90 7.13
N LYS A 4 48.61 -26.48 6.19
CA LYS A 4 48.67 -25.15 5.56
C LYS A 4 48.22 -24.09 6.57
N LYS A 5 49.11 -23.14 6.86
CA LYS A 5 48.80 -21.92 7.61
C LYS A 5 48.06 -20.95 6.68
N PHE A 6 46.97 -20.38 7.17
CA PHE A 6 46.19 -19.35 6.48
C PHE A 6 46.74 -17.97 6.88
N ASP A 7 47.24 -17.23 5.91
CA ASP A 7 47.65 -15.83 6.06
C ASP A 7 46.41 -14.94 6.09
N VAL A 8 46.19 -14.23 7.20
CA VAL A 8 45.13 -13.23 7.36
C VAL A 8 45.79 -11.86 7.29
N GLY A 9 46.10 -11.44 6.07
CA GLY A 9 46.73 -10.17 5.80
C GLY A 9 46.23 -9.61 4.48
N ASN A 10 45.01 -9.07 4.47
CA ASN A 10 44.65 -8.04 3.50
C ASN A 10 43.62 -7.09 4.09
N SER A 11 44.14 -5.95 4.52
CA SER A 11 43.45 -4.76 4.96
C SER A 11 42.57 -4.22 3.83
N ILE A 12 41.27 -4.14 4.07
CA ILE A 12 40.33 -3.42 3.23
C ILE A 12 40.42 -1.95 3.62
N GLU A 13 41.18 -1.17 2.86
CA GLU A 13 41.12 0.29 2.88
C GLU A 13 39.82 0.68 2.18
N ARG A 14 38.81 1.07 2.96
CA ARG A 14 37.62 1.75 2.45
C ARG A 14 37.93 3.23 2.33
N GLU A 15 38.18 3.68 1.11
CA GLU A 15 38.20 5.10 0.77
C GLU A 15 36.81 5.70 1.05
N HIS A 16 36.75 6.59 2.03
CA HIS A 16 35.60 7.43 2.32
C HIS A 16 35.64 8.64 1.39
N ASP A 17 35.04 8.54 0.21
CA ASP A 17 34.74 9.70 -0.62
C ASP A 17 33.37 10.29 -0.20
N GLU A 18 33.41 11.34 0.60
CA GLU A 18 32.22 12.12 0.94
C GLU A 18 31.79 12.99 -0.25
N PRO A 19 30.55 12.87 -0.74
CA PRO A 19 30.05 13.75 -1.80
C PRO A 19 29.87 15.19 -1.27
N LYS A 20 30.69 16.11 -1.77
CA LYS A 20 30.58 17.56 -1.52
C LYS A 20 29.24 18.09 -2.06
N LEU A 21 28.30 18.38 -1.17
CA LEU A 21 27.06 19.08 -1.49
C LEU A 21 27.37 20.53 -1.89
N ARG A 22 27.31 20.82 -3.19
CA ARG A 22 27.29 22.19 -3.72
C ARG A 22 25.99 22.89 -3.29
N GLY A 23 26.11 23.84 -2.37
CA GLY A 23 25.02 24.74 -2.01
C GLY A 23 24.52 25.53 -3.22
N LYS A 24 23.29 25.28 -3.64
CA LYS A 24 22.54 26.22 -4.50
C LYS A 24 22.03 27.35 -3.62
N GLN A 25 22.57 28.54 -3.80
CA GLN A 25 21.99 29.75 -3.23
C GLN A 25 20.59 29.97 -3.84
N PRO A 26 19.53 30.19 -3.03
CA PRO A 26 18.26 30.66 -3.56
C PRO A 26 18.42 32.12 -3.99
N GLY A 27 18.40 32.35 -5.30
CA GLY A 27 18.31 33.70 -5.86
C GLY A 27 17.02 34.37 -5.41
N ARG A 28 17.13 35.55 -4.79
CA ARG A 28 16.01 36.44 -4.52
C ARG A 28 15.36 36.84 -5.85
N PRO A 29 14.07 36.59 -6.08
CA PRO A 29 13.37 37.19 -7.21
C PRO A 29 13.15 38.68 -6.90
N GLY A 30 13.64 39.53 -7.81
CA GLY A 30 13.55 40.98 -7.74
C GLY A 30 12.11 41.49 -7.81
N GLU A 31 11.83 42.45 -6.95
CA GLU A 31 10.59 43.21 -6.84
C GLU A 31 10.46 44.21 -7.99
N GLU A 32 10.21 43.75 -9.22
CA GLU A 32 10.01 44.69 -10.33
C GLU A 32 9.17 44.09 -11.45
N LYS A 33 7.90 43.78 -11.13
CA LYS A 33 6.81 43.62 -12.12
C LYS A 33 5.43 43.50 -11.46
N ILE A 34 5.18 44.31 -10.43
CA ILE A 34 3.85 44.46 -9.83
C ILE A 34 3.28 45.77 -10.36
N GLU A 35 2.83 45.79 -11.63
CA GLU A 35 1.91 46.83 -12.17
C GLU A 35 1.74 46.64 -13.69
N ARG A 36 1.00 45.61 -14.13
CA ARG A 36 0.38 45.58 -15.49
C ARG A 36 -0.61 44.45 -15.78
N ILE A 37 -1.16 43.79 -14.76
CA ILE A 37 -2.21 42.76 -14.94
C ILE A 37 -3.45 43.08 -14.09
N LYS A 38 -3.80 44.35 -14.00
CA LYS A 38 -5.06 44.82 -13.39
C LYS A 38 -5.91 45.49 -14.47
N ALA A 39 -6.42 44.75 -15.46
CA ALA A 39 -7.40 45.33 -16.40
C ALA A 39 -8.23 44.36 -17.26
N SER A 40 -8.03 43.04 -17.23
CA SER A 40 -8.77 42.19 -18.20
C SER A 40 -8.95 40.74 -17.74
N ASN A 41 -9.77 40.50 -16.71
CA ASN A 41 -10.49 39.22 -16.60
C ASN A 41 -11.63 39.29 -15.56
N ASN A 42 -12.56 40.23 -15.77
CA ASN A 42 -13.86 40.27 -15.07
C ASN A 42 -14.94 39.54 -15.89
N GLN A 43 -14.62 38.39 -16.48
CA GLN A 43 -15.62 37.53 -17.11
C GLN A 43 -15.50 36.10 -16.59
N SER A 44 -16.48 35.75 -15.75
CA SER A 44 -17.02 34.40 -15.58
C SER A 44 -16.11 33.33 -14.97
N PHE A 45 -16.00 33.34 -13.63
CA PHE A 45 -15.67 32.14 -12.85
C PHE A 45 -16.86 31.63 -12.00
N GLU A 46 -18.10 32.06 -12.27
CA GLU A 46 -19.30 31.58 -11.56
C GLU A 46 -19.96 30.33 -12.17
N LEU A 47 -19.41 29.73 -13.22
CA LEU A 47 -20.03 28.56 -13.86
C LEU A 47 -19.02 27.46 -14.13
N ARG A 48 -18.74 26.63 -13.12
CA ARG A 48 -18.44 25.18 -13.28
C ARG A 48 -18.19 24.38 -11.99
N LEU A 49 -18.66 24.83 -10.83
CA LEU A 49 -18.98 23.89 -9.74
C LEU A 49 -20.31 23.18 -10.07
N LYS A 50 -20.34 22.45 -11.20
CA LYS A 50 -21.24 21.30 -11.30
C LYS A 50 -20.77 20.38 -10.19
N LYS A 51 -21.46 20.43 -9.05
CA LYS A 51 -21.44 19.38 -8.03
C LYS A 51 -21.55 18.08 -8.81
N LYS A 52 -20.42 17.40 -9.01
CA LYS A 52 -20.46 15.99 -9.39
C LYS A 52 -21.36 15.38 -8.31
N PRO A 53 -22.45 14.68 -8.67
CA PRO A 53 -23.18 13.95 -7.65
C PRO A 53 -22.11 13.16 -6.88
N LYS A 54 -22.16 13.21 -5.54
CA LYS A 54 -21.53 12.18 -4.72
C LYS A 54 -22.24 10.89 -5.12
N VAL A 55 -21.84 10.33 -6.27
CA VAL A 55 -22.25 9.01 -6.70
C VAL A 55 -21.63 8.12 -5.64
N THR A 56 -22.53 7.56 -4.86
CA THR A 56 -22.42 6.53 -3.85
C THR A 56 -21.26 5.56 -4.10
N LEU A 57 -20.03 5.98 -3.80
CA LEU A 57 -18.80 5.20 -4.00
C LEU A 57 -18.84 3.89 -3.18
N GLU A 58 -19.65 3.87 -2.12
CA GLU A 58 -19.88 2.69 -1.29
C GLU A 58 -20.68 1.58 -2.02
N LYS A 59 -21.59 1.94 -2.93
CA LYS A 59 -22.41 0.93 -3.64
C LYS A 59 -21.61 0.17 -4.71
N SER A 60 -20.74 0.87 -5.45
CA SER A 60 -19.96 0.23 -6.53
C SER A 60 -18.89 -0.73 -6.02
N VAL A 61 -18.38 -0.52 -4.79
CA VAL A 61 -17.38 -1.40 -4.18
C VAL A 61 -18.04 -2.68 -3.66
N ALA A 62 -19.25 -2.59 -3.09
CA ALA A 62 -19.99 -3.75 -2.62
C ALA A 62 -20.35 -4.72 -3.76
N GLU A 63 -20.77 -4.20 -4.92
CA GLU A 63 -21.21 -5.01 -6.06
C GLU A 63 -20.09 -5.84 -6.70
N ASN A 64 -18.86 -5.35 -6.71
CA ASN A 64 -17.72 -6.08 -7.29
C ASN A 64 -17.10 -7.11 -6.31
N ILE A 65 -17.31 -6.92 -5.00
CA ILE A 65 -16.67 -7.75 -3.97
C ILE A 65 -17.58 -8.89 -3.50
N GLN A 66 -18.91 -8.71 -3.57
CA GLN A 66 -19.90 -9.71 -3.17
C GLN A 66 -19.63 -11.14 -3.68
N PRO A 67 -19.40 -11.38 -4.98
CA PRO A 67 -19.21 -12.75 -5.46
C PRO A 67 -17.96 -13.42 -4.86
N PHE A 68 -16.92 -12.64 -4.57
CA PHE A 68 -15.69 -13.15 -3.97
C PHE A 68 -15.87 -13.48 -2.49
N VAL A 69 -16.61 -12.66 -1.75
CA VAL A 69 -16.88 -12.87 -0.31
C VAL A 69 -17.81 -14.06 -0.08
N GLU A 70 -18.73 -14.32 -1.02
CA GLU A 70 -19.61 -15.49 -0.96
C GLU A 70 -18.84 -16.78 -1.19
N ASN A 71 -17.90 -16.79 -2.14
CA ASN A 71 -17.14 -17.99 -2.51
C ASN A 71 -16.03 -18.37 -1.52
N ILE A 72 -15.54 -17.45 -0.70
CA ILE A 72 -14.51 -17.72 0.31
C ILE A 72 -15.16 -17.99 1.67
N GLU A 73 -14.84 -19.13 2.28
CA GLU A 73 -15.28 -19.48 3.62
C GLU A 73 -14.15 -19.37 4.65
N ILE A 74 -14.51 -19.01 5.89
CA ILE A 74 -13.58 -19.07 7.01
C ILE A 74 -13.21 -20.53 7.27
N GLY A 75 -11.92 -20.81 7.43
CA GLY A 75 -11.37 -22.15 7.55
C GLY A 75 -10.92 -22.77 6.22
N MET A 76 -11.21 -22.13 5.08
CA MET A 76 -10.73 -22.58 3.78
C MET A 76 -9.18 -22.54 3.72
N THR A 77 -8.55 -23.49 3.05
CA THR A 77 -7.08 -23.51 2.91
C THR A 77 -6.61 -22.55 1.83
N THR A 78 -5.34 -22.15 1.90
CA THR A 78 -4.71 -21.28 0.88
C THR A 78 -4.91 -21.79 -0.54
N ASP A 79 -4.68 -23.09 -0.77
CA ASP A 79 -4.80 -23.69 -2.10
C ASP A 79 -6.23 -23.59 -2.63
N LYS A 80 -7.22 -23.81 -1.76
CA LYS A 80 -8.62 -23.73 -2.15
C LYS A 80 -9.05 -22.30 -2.44
N VAL A 81 -8.53 -21.33 -1.69
CA VAL A 81 -8.74 -19.90 -2.00
C VAL A 81 -8.17 -19.56 -3.39
N ILE A 82 -6.96 -20.00 -3.70
CA ILE A 82 -6.32 -19.74 -5.01
C ILE A 82 -7.07 -20.47 -6.15
N GLU A 83 -7.60 -21.67 -5.91
CA GLU A 83 -8.43 -22.38 -6.88
C GLU A 83 -9.71 -21.61 -7.23
N VAL A 84 -10.38 -21.06 -6.21
CA VAL A 84 -11.66 -20.35 -6.34
C VAL A 84 -11.49 -18.94 -6.89
N MET A 85 -10.51 -18.20 -6.39
CA MET A 85 -10.29 -16.79 -6.70
C MET A 85 -9.27 -16.55 -7.82
N GLY A 86 -8.52 -17.58 -8.18
CA GLY A 86 -7.35 -17.46 -9.03
C GLY A 86 -6.12 -16.91 -8.31
N LYS A 87 -5.14 -16.49 -9.12
CA LYS A 87 -3.86 -16.00 -8.63
C LYS A 87 -4.01 -14.61 -7.98
N PRO A 88 -3.55 -14.42 -6.73
CA PRO A 88 -3.59 -13.13 -6.07
C PRO A 88 -2.65 -12.13 -6.78
N ARG A 89 -2.97 -10.85 -6.68
CA ARG A 89 -2.12 -9.75 -7.19
C ARG A 89 -0.85 -9.60 -6.36
N GLU A 90 -1.01 -9.72 -5.05
CA GLU A 90 0.07 -9.58 -4.08
C GLU A 90 -0.09 -10.65 -3.01
N ILE A 91 1.05 -11.16 -2.55
CA ILE A 91 1.13 -12.13 -1.47
C ILE A 91 2.03 -11.51 -0.41
N PHE A 92 1.52 -11.44 0.81
CA PHE A 92 2.24 -10.90 1.94
C PHE A 92 2.33 -11.95 3.03
N GLU A 93 3.53 -12.46 3.26
CA GLU A 93 3.82 -13.43 4.31
C GLU A 93 4.47 -12.73 5.50
N TRP A 94 3.98 -12.98 6.70
CA TRP A 94 4.45 -12.33 7.93
C TRP A 94 4.66 -13.34 9.04
N TYR A 95 5.93 -13.66 9.32
CA TYR A 95 6.32 -14.80 10.18
C TYR A 95 5.73 -16.14 9.70
N SER A 96 6.29 -17.24 10.22
CA SER A 96 5.89 -18.58 9.81
C SER A 96 4.41 -18.83 10.13
N GLY A 97 3.58 -18.90 9.09
CA GLY A 97 2.18 -19.32 9.20
C GLY A 97 1.11 -18.24 8.98
N ASN A 98 1.48 -16.96 8.89
CA ASN A 98 0.51 -15.91 8.52
C ASN A 98 0.75 -15.43 7.10
N LEU A 99 -0.28 -15.57 6.28
CA LEU A 99 -0.29 -15.25 4.87
C LEU A 99 -1.46 -14.33 4.56
N LYS A 100 -1.23 -13.33 3.72
CA LYS A 100 -2.29 -12.43 3.27
C LYS A 100 -2.27 -12.34 1.77
N LEU A 101 -3.43 -12.55 1.15
CA LEU A 101 -3.59 -12.56 -0.30
C LEU A 101 -4.41 -11.36 -0.75
N ASN A 102 -3.89 -10.58 -1.69
CA ASN A 102 -4.55 -9.39 -2.23
C ASN A 102 -5.25 -9.72 -3.56
N TYR A 103 -6.54 -9.43 -3.63
CA TYR A 103 -7.40 -9.60 -4.80
C TYR A 103 -8.01 -8.25 -5.25
N SER A 104 -7.18 -7.22 -5.36
CA SER A 104 -7.56 -5.82 -5.66
C SER A 104 -8.22 -5.13 -4.49
N ASP A 105 -9.49 -5.44 -4.24
CA ASP A 105 -10.35 -4.70 -3.31
C ASP A 105 -10.61 -5.49 -2.02
N LEU A 106 -10.10 -6.72 -1.97
CA LEU A 106 -10.21 -7.67 -0.89
C LEU A 106 -8.84 -8.24 -0.52
N TRP A 107 -8.58 -8.31 0.78
CA TRP A 107 -7.50 -9.08 1.37
C TRP A 107 -8.07 -10.30 2.09
N VAL A 108 -7.47 -11.46 1.82
CA VAL A 108 -7.75 -12.70 2.54
C VAL A 108 -6.65 -12.91 3.55
N VAL A 109 -6.99 -12.92 4.84
CA VAL A 109 -6.05 -13.18 5.93
C VAL A 109 -6.11 -14.67 6.26
N ILE A 110 -4.96 -15.32 6.20
CA ILE A 110 -4.77 -16.75 6.42
C ILE A 110 -3.80 -16.90 7.58
N GLU A 111 -4.22 -17.60 8.64
CA GLU A 111 -3.39 -17.87 9.81
C GLU A 111 -3.37 -19.38 10.03
N ASN A 112 -2.19 -19.94 10.27
CA ASN A 112 -1.98 -21.38 10.43
C ASN A 112 -2.52 -22.20 9.25
N GLY A 113 -2.42 -21.66 8.03
CA GLY A 113 -2.82 -22.34 6.79
C GLY A 113 -4.32 -22.31 6.47
N ALA A 114 -5.13 -21.61 7.26
CA ALA A 114 -6.57 -21.47 7.04
C ALA A 114 -7.01 -20.01 7.04
N VAL A 115 -8.02 -19.67 6.23
CA VAL A 115 -8.63 -18.33 6.20
C VAL A 115 -9.24 -18.02 7.56
N THR A 116 -8.85 -16.90 8.16
CA THR A 116 -9.39 -16.46 9.46
C THR A 116 -10.31 -15.27 9.35
N CYS A 117 -10.02 -14.34 8.43
CA CYS A 117 -10.90 -13.23 8.10
C CYS A 117 -10.69 -12.67 6.69
N LEU A 118 -11.70 -11.93 6.22
CA LEU A 118 -11.67 -11.15 5.00
C LEU A 118 -11.69 -9.66 5.33
N VAL A 119 -10.83 -8.88 4.67
CA VAL A 119 -10.62 -7.46 4.95
C VAL A 119 -10.71 -6.65 3.66
N LEU A 120 -11.39 -5.51 3.67
CA LEU A 120 -11.39 -4.61 2.50
C LEU A 120 -10.01 -3.98 2.29
N SER A 121 -9.55 -3.87 1.04
CA SER A 121 -8.25 -3.24 0.73
C SER A 121 -8.12 -1.80 1.21
N LYS A 122 -9.24 -1.06 1.27
CA LYS A 122 -9.25 0.33 1.77
C LYS A 122 -8.96 0.42 3.27
N ASP A 123 -9.27 -0.64 4.02
CA ASP A 123 -9.13 -0.74 5.48
C ASP A 123 -7.98 -1.69 5.85
N PHE A 124 -7.18 -2.11 4.85
CA PHE A 124 -6.06 -3.01 5.07
C PHE A 124 -4.92 -2.29 5.77
N GLU A 125 -4.58 -2.79 6.96
CA GLU A 125 -3.38 -2.40 7.69
C GLU A 125 -2.44 -3.60 7.89
N LYS A 126 -1.17 -3.34 8.20
CA LYS A 126 -0.17 -4.40 8.46
C LYS A 126 -0.32 -5.02 9.87
N TYR A 127 -1.56 -5.30 10.29
CA TYR A 127 -1.89 -6.00 11.52
C TYR A 127 -1.51 -7.48 11.45
N TRP A 128 -1.24 -8.14 12.57
CA TRP A 128 -0.68 -9.51 12.54
C TRP A 128 -1.66 -10.55 12.03
N GLY A 129 -2.95 -10.36 12.28
CA GLY A 129 -3.98 -11.34 11.93
C GLY A 129 -5.35 -10.93 12.43
N LYS A 130 -6.28 -11.88 12.51
CA LYS A 130 -7.68 -11.59 12.86
C LYS A 130 -7.83 -10.88 14.20
N SER A 131 -7.11 -11.32 15.23
CA SER A 131 -7.21 -10.74 16.57
C SER A 131 -6.83 -9.27 16.60
N ASP A 132 -5.82 -8.87 15.83
CA ASP A 132 -5.40 -7.47 15.73
C ASP A 132 -6.44 -6.61 15.00
N TYR A 133 -7.02 -7.12 13.91
CA TYR A 133 -8.13 -6.44 13.24
C TYR A 133 -9.32 -6.29 14.18
N GLN A 134 -9.70 -7.34 14.91
CA GLN A 134 -10.80 -7.27 15.89
C GLN A 134 -10.55 -6.22 16.98
N ALA A 135 -9.31 -6.07 17.45
CA ALA A 135 -8.96 -5.13 18.50
C ALA A 135 -8.85 -3.68 18.01
N ARG A 136 -8.29 -3.45 16.82
CA ARG A 136 -7.92 -2.10 16.36
C ARG A 136 -8.88 -1.53 15.33
N ASN A 137 -9.42 -2.37 14.44
CA ASN A 137 -10.34 -1.95 13.39
C ASN A 137 -11.33 -3.09 13.04
N PRO A 138 -12.29 -3.40 13.95
CA PRO A 138 -13.23 -4.50 13.73
C PRO A 138 -14.13 -4.28 12.52
N GLY A 139 -14.39 -3.02 12.14
CA GLY A 139 -15.20 -2.66 10.96
C GLY A 139 -14.52 -2.97 9.62
N ALA A 140 -13.22 -3.25 9.62
CA ALA A 140 -12.50 -3.69 8.42
C ALA A 140 -12.83 -5.13 8.03
N ILE A 141 -13.30 -5.94 8.98
CA ILE A 141 -13.60 -7.36 8.76
C ILE A 141 -14.97 -7.49 8.09
N ILE A 142 -14.98 -8.13 6.93
CA ILE A 142 -16.20 -8.43 6.18
C ILE A 142 -16.77 -9.81 6.58
N LYS A 143 -15.87 -10.76 6.88
CA LYS A 143 -16.19 -12.15 7.19
C LYS A 143 -15.14 -12.74 8.13
#